data_AF-A0A7X9IIG3-F1
#
_entry.id   AF-A0A7X9IIG3-F1
#
_cell.length_a   1.000
_cell.length_b   1.000
_cell.length_c   1.000
_cell.angle_alpha   90.00
_cell.angle_beta   90.00
_cell.angle_gamma   90.00
#
_symmetry.space_group_name_H-M   'P 1'
#
loop_
_entity.id
_entity.type
_entity.pdbx_description
1 polymer ?
#
loop_
_entity_poly.entity_id
_entity_poly.type
_entity_poly.pdbx_seq_one_letter_code
_entity_poly.pdbx_strand_id
1 'polypeptide(L)'
;REMGLLMMVVPLCMGLFALISGTLSDRFGPRGLSLLGLFIVAGGFALMTGLTPETPWWEFALRYAPVGVGIGLFQASNNTAIMSAVPRSRLGVASGLLNYSRVFGQSTGMPLVGSAFTAFVASLSSLPTRSDMSRVPPDLLVAAFDRTNLFLFLLVMAAICLAALVWWLDRPGASDRP
;
A
#
# COMPACT_ATOMS: atom_id res chain seq x y z
N ARG A 1 25.79 -6.01 1.47
CA ARG A 1 25.18 -6.40 2.77
C ARG A 1 24.00 -5.49 3.12
N GLU A 2 24.09 -4.18 2.89
CA GLU A 2 23.06 -3.19 3.21
C GLU A 2 21.74 -3.36 2.42
N MET A 3 21.80 -3.78 1.16
CA MET A 3 20.60 -4.05 0.34
C MET A 3 19.65 -5.10 0.99
N GLY A 4 20.20 -6.10 1.66
CA GLY A 4 19.39 -7.13 2.33
C GLY A 4 18.61 -6.56 3.52
N LEU A 5 19.20 -5.60 4.25
CA LEU A 5 18.52 -4.91 5.35
C LEU A 5 17.36 -4.06 4.82
N LEU A 6 17.57 -3.34 3.72
CA LEU A 6 16.52 -2.52 3.07
C LEU A 6 15.31 -3.36 2.64
N MET A 7 15.55 -4.53 2.06
CA MET A 7 14.46 -5.45 1.66
C MET A 7 13.71 -6.04 2.86
N MET A 8 14.35 -6.10 4.04
CA MET A 8 13.75 -6.63 5.26
C MET A 8 12.88 -5.61 6.01
N VAL A 9 13.08 -4.30 5.82
CA VAL A 9 12.36 -3.25 6.57
C VAL A 9 10.85 -3.45 6.51
N VAL A 10 10.29 -3.59 5.31
CA VAL A 10 8.83 -3.74 5.12
C VAL A 10 8.29 -5.02 5.76
N PRO A 11 8.79 -6.23 5.45
CA PRO A 11 8.24 -7.45 6.05
C PRO A 11 8.46 -7.52 7.57
N LEU A 12 9.56 -6.95 8.09
CA LEU A 12 9.77 -6.86 9.55
C LEU A 12 8.72 -5.96 10.21
N CYS A 13 8.55 -4.72 9.72
CA CYS A 13 7.54 -3.81 10.24
C CYS A 13 6.13 -4.39 10.09
N MET A 14 5.83 -4.96 8.92
CA MET A 14 4.54 -5.61 8.66
C MET A 14 4.26 -6.75 9.63
N GLY A 15 5.23 -7.65 9.85
CA GLY A 15 5.07 -8.78 10.77
C GLY A 15 4.85 -8.34 12.22
N LEU A 16 5.67 -7.39 12.70
CA LEU A 16 5.56 -6.87 14.06
C LEU A 16 4.20 -6.17 14.30
N PHE A 17 3.78 -5.32 13.37
CA PHE A 17 2.54 -4.56 13.53
C PHE A 17 1.28 -5.36 13.19
N ALA A 18 1.39 -6.45 12.43
CA ALA A 18 0.28 -7.40 12.27
C ALA A 18 -0.11 -8.05 13.61
N LEU A 19 0.85 -8.38 14.48
CA LEU A 19 0.59 -8.92 15.81
C LEU A 19 -0.12 -7.89 16.71
N ILE A 20 0.36 -6.64 16.68
CA ILE A 20 -0.23 -5.53 17.44
C ILE A 20 -1.63 -5.20 16.92
N SER A 21 -1.85 -5.33 15.61
CA SER A 21 -3.13 -5.01 15.00
C SER A 21 -4.29 -5.84 15.55
N GLY A 22 -4.05 -7.08 15.99
CA GLY A 22 -5.11 -7.92 16.57
C GLY A 22 -5.69 -7.28 17.84
N THR A 23 -4.83 -6.96 18.80
CA THR A 23 -5.25 -6.35 20.06
C THR A 23 -5.83 -4.95 19.87
N LEU A 24 -5.27 -4.17 18.93
CA LEU A 24 -5.74 -2.82 18.62
C LEU A 24 -7.10 -2.86 17.89
N SER A 25 -7.32 -3.87 17.04
CA SER A 25 -8.59 -4.09 16.34
C SER A 25 -9.72 -4.43 17.31
N ASP A 26 -9.44 -5.23 18.34
CA ASP A 26 -10.43 -5.59 19.35
C ASP A 26 -10.88 -4.36 20.18
N ARG A 27 -9.98 -3.38 20.38
CA ARG A 27 -10.27 -2.17 21.16
C ARG A 27 -10.89 -1.02 20.36
N PHE A 28 -10.40 -0.76 19.14
CA PHE A 28 -10.82 0.40 18.32
C PHE A 28 -11.77 0.03 17.18
N GLY A 29 -12.03 -1.26 17.00
CA GLY A 29 -12.83 -1.79 15.90
C GLY A 29 -12.00 -1.98 14.62
N PRO A 30 -12.25 -3.08 13.88
CA PRO A 30 -11.40 -3.47 12.75
C PRO A 30 -11.48 -2.51 11.56
N ARG A 31 -12.64 -1.85 11.35
CA ARG A 31 -12.84 -0.93 10.21
C ARG A 31 -12.06 0.38 10.36
N GLY A 32 -12.12 1.01 11.54
CA GLY A 32 -11.41 2.25 11.82
C GLY A 32 -9.90 2.05 11.78
N LEU A 33 -9.42 0.93 12.32
CA LEU A 33 -8.00 0.59 12.28
C LEU A 33 -7.49 0.31 10.85
N SER A 34 -8.31 -0.31 10.00
CA SER A 34 -7.97 -0.55 8.60
C SER A 34 -7.78 0.77 7.84
N LEU A 35 -8.69 1.74 8.04
CA LEU A 35 -8.57 3.07 7.43
C LEU A 35 -7.32 3.81 7.92
N LEU A 36 -7.01 3.74 9.22
CA LEU A 36 -5.78 4.31 9.77
C LEU A 36 -4.53 3.71 9.11
N GLY A 37 -4.50 2.37 8.94
CA GLY A 37 -3.43 1.69 8.23
C GLY A 37 -3.22 2.23 6.81
N LEU A 38 -4.31 2.45 6.06
CA LEU A 38 -4.23 3.03 4.70
C LEU A 38 -3.67 4.45 4.69
N PHE A 39 -4.05 5.30 5.65
CA PHE A 39 -3.47 6.65 5.79
C PHE A 39 -1.97 6.59 6.11
N ILE A 40 -1.54 5.64 6.95
CA ILE A 40 -0.12 5.44 7.26
C ILE A 40 0.64 4.99 5.99
N VAL A 41 0.06 4.09 5.18
CA VAL A 41 0.66 3.69 3.89
C VAL A 41 0.78 4.89 2.95
N ALA A 42 -0.27 5.70 2.81
CA ALA A 42 -0.23 6.92 1.99
C ALA A 42 0.88 7.87 2.48
N GLY A 43 0.94 8.13 3.79
CA GLY A 43 1.99 8.94 4.40
C GLY A 43 3.39 8.39 4.13
N GLY A 44 3.57 7.06 4.18
CA GLY A 44 4.83 6.41 3.84
C GLY A 44 5.27 6.63 2.39
N PHE A 45 4.34 6.51 1.43
CA PHE A 45 4.64 6.84 0.03
C PHE A 45 4.94 8.32 -0.17
N ALA A 46 4.27 9.23 0.55
CA ALA A 46 4.59 10.65 0.53
C ALA A 46 5.99 10.94 1.11
N LEU A 47 6.40 10.28 2.20
CA LEU A 47 7.72 10.44 2.82
C LEU A 47 8.87 9.91 1.95
N MET A 48 8.55 8.97 1.05
CA MET A 48 9.48 8.46 0.04
C MET A 48 9.71 9.44 -1.12
N THR A 49 9.01 10.57 -1.16
CA THR A 49 9.28 11.60 -2.16
C THR A 49 10.51 12.44 -1.80
N GLY A 50 11.19 12.98 -2.81
CA GLY A 50 12.37 13.84 -2.66
C GLY A 50 13.65 13.12 -2.23
N LEU A 51 13.75 11.81 -2.46
CA LEU A 51 14.99 11.06 -2.24
C LEU A 51 16.04 11.47 -3.27
N THR A 52 17.31 11.45 -2.86
CA THR A 52 18.47 11.71 -3.73
C THR A 52 19.37 10.46 -3.81
N PRO A 53 20.23 10.32 -4.83
CA PRO A 53 21.20 9.23 -4.90
C PRO A 53 22.16 9.15 -3.69
N GLU A 54 22.33 10.26 -2.98
CA GLU A 54 23.18 10.39 -1.80
C GLU A 54 22.48 10.03 -0.49
N THR A 55 21.17 9.75 -0.53
CA THR A 55 20.39 9.45 0.68
C THR A 55 20.92 8.18 1.35
N PRO A 56 21.29 8.25 2.64
CA PRO A 56 21.83 7.09 3.33
C PRO A 56 20.76 6.01 3.55
N TRP A 57 21.21 4.76 3.59
CA TRP A 57 20.31 3.60 3.69
C TRP A 57 19.38 3.64 4.91
N TRP A 58 19.84 4.18 6.03
CA TRP A 58 19.05 4.26 7.26
C TRP A 58 17.90 5.26 7.14
N GLU A 59 18.10 6.34 6.36
CA GLU A 59 17.08 7.35 6.12
C GLU A 59 15.99 6.81 5.21
N PHE A 60 16.40 6.09 4.15
CA PHE A 60 15.46 5.33 3.32
C PHE A 60 14.65 4.34 4.16
N ALA A 61 15.32 3.54 5.00
CA ALA A 61 14.66 2.56 5.86
C ALA A 61 13.63 3.22 6.79
N LEU A 62 13.99 4.34 7.42
CA LEU A 62 13.10 5.06 8.33
C LEU A 62 11.88 5.65 7.61
N ARG A 63 12.08 6.24 6.43
CA ARG A 63 11.00 6.81 5.62
C ARG A 63 10.08 5.73 5.02
N TYR A 64 10.61 4.53 4.76
CA TYR A 64 9.84 3.41 4.17
C TYR A 64 9.17 2.51 5.21
N ALA A 65 9.67 2.49 6.46
CA ALA A 65 9.08 1.74 7.56
C ALA A 65 7.57 1.99 7.78
N PRO A 66 7.03 3.23 7.68
CA PRO A 66 5.59 3.48 7.77
C PRO A 66 4.77 2.67 6.76
N VAL A 67 5.27 2.42 5.55
CA VAL A 67 4.57 1.57 4.57
C VAL A 67 4.36 0.16 5.12
N GLY A 68 5.41 -0.45 5.69
CA GLY A 68 5.30 -1.77 6.33
C GLY A 68 4.36 -1.79 7.53
N VAL A 69 4.43 -0.77 8.39
CA VAL A 69 3.52 -0.60 9.53
C VAL A 69 2.07 -0.51 9.08
N GLY A 70 1.77 0.37 8.13
CA GLY A 70 0.43 0.60 7.62
C GLY A 70 -0.16 -0.64 6.94
N ILE A 71 0.64 -1.38 6.16
CA ILE A 71 0.24 -2.65 5.56
C ILE A 71 -0.07 -3.69 6.63
N GLY A 72 0.76 -3.82 7.67
CA GLY A 72 0.56 -4.76 8.77
C GLY A 72 -0.75 -4.51 9.53
N LEU A 73 -1.01 -3.25 9.88
CA LEU A 73 -2.27 -2.83 10.51
C LEU A 73 -3.47 -3.10 9.59
N PHE A 74 -3.42 -2.61 8.35
CA PHE A 74 -4.51 -2.75 7.40
C PHE A 74 -4.88 -4.22 7.13
N GLN A 75 -3.90 -5.06 6.81
CA GLN A 75 -4.18 -6.44 6.43
C GLN A 75 -4.80 -7.24 7.57
N ALA A 76 -4.27 -7.11 8.79
CA ALA A 76 -4.76 -7.88 9.93
C ALA A 76 -6.19 -7.44 10.32
N SER A 77 -6.44 -6.14 10.49
CA SER A 77 -7.76 -5.65 10.87
C SER A 77 -8.81 -5.85 9.76
N ASN A 78 -8.43 -5.70 8.49
CA ASN A 78 -9.34 -5.91 7.36
C ASN A 78 -9.77 -7.39 7.25
N ASN A 79 -8.84 -8.33 7.44
CA ASN A 79 -9.18 -9.76 7.42
C ASN A 79 -10.15 -10.10 8.57
N THR A 80 -9.91 -9.56 9.77
CA THR A 80 -10.80 -9.73 10.92
C THR A 80 -12.20 -9.16 10.65
N ALA A 81 -12.30 -7.94 10.12
CA ALA A 81 -13.60 -7.35 9.75
C ALA A 81 -14.39 -8.26 8.80
N ILE A 82 -13.76 -8.73 7.73
CA ILE A 82 -14.42 -9.57 6.72
C ILE A 82 -14.84 -10.91 7.32
N MET A 83 -13.93 -11.59 8.04
CA MET A 83 -14.23 -12.92 8.59
C MET A 83 -15.26 -12.88 9.72
N SER A 84 -15.28 -11.82 10.53
CA SER A 84 -16.27 -11.64 11.59
C SER A 84 -17.71 -11.43 11.07
N ALA A 85 -17.87 -10.96 9.83
CA ALA A 85 -19.16 -10.68 9.21
C ALA A 85 -19.78 -11.92 8.54
N VAL A 86 -19.04 -13.03 8.44
CA VAL A 86 -19.46 -14.24 7.70
C VAL A 86 -19.90 -15.35 8.66
N PRO A 87 -21.04 -16.03 8.40
CA PRO A 87 -21.45 -17.20 9.18
C PRO A 87 -20.40 -18.32 9.17
N ARG A 88 -20.26 -19.04 10.29
CA ARG A 88 -19.25 -20.11 10.46
C ARG A 88 -19.25 -21.16 9.35
N SER A 89 -20.43 -21.52 8.82
CA SER A 89 -20.58 -22.50 7.74
C SER A 89 -20.00 -22.06 6.39
N ARG A 90 -19.74 -20.76 6.20
CA ARG A 90 -19.21 -20.18 4.96
C ARG A 90 -17.79 -19.61 5.09
N LEU A 91 -17.14 -19.77 6.25
CA LEU A 91 -15.80 -19.23 6.48
C LEU A 91 -14.75 -19.75 5.49
N GLY A 92 -14.82 -21.03 5.10
CA GLY A 92 -13.92 -21.60 4.10
C GLY A 92 -14.05 -20.92 2.73
N VAL A 93 -15.29 -20.67 2.29
CA VAL A 93 -15.58 -19.97 1.03
C VAL A 93 -15.15 -18.51 1.11
N ALA A 94 -15.44 -17.82 2.20
CA ALA A 94 -15.05 -16.42 2.39
C ALA A 94 -13.52 -16.24 2.44
N SER A 95 -12.80 -17.12 3.15
CA SER A 95 -11.34 -17.13 3.20
C SER A 95 -10.73 -17.39 1.82
N GLY A 96 -11.27 -18.36 1.08
CA GLY A 96 -10.88 -18.63 -0.30
C GLY A 96 -11.07 -17.44 -1.22
N LEU A 97 -12.24 -16.78 -1.16
CA LEU A 97 -12.53 -15.59 -1.96
C LEU A 97 -11.63 -14.41 -1.56
N LEU A 98 -11.40 -14.19 -0.28
CA LEU A 98 -10.49 -13.14 0.21
C LEU A 98 -9.06 -13.36 -0.31
N ASN A 99 -8.55 -14.59 -0.23
CA ASN A 99 -7.23 -14.93 -0.74
C ASN A 99 -7.16 -14.77 -2.26
N TYR A 100 -8.20 -15.21 -2.98
CA TYR A 100 -8.31 -15.02 -4.43
C TYR A 100 -8.27 -13.53 -4.80
N SER A 101 -9.09 -12.69 -4.15
CA SER A 101 -9.08 -11.25 -4.37
C SER A 101 -7.71 -10.63 -4.12
N ARG A 102 -6.99 -11.09 -3.08
CA ARG A 102 -5.63 -10.62 -2.78
C ARG A 102 -4.64 -11.01 -3.88
N VAL A 103 -4.61 -12.27 -4.27
CA VAL A 103 -3.70 -12.76 -5.32
C VAL A 103 -4.02 -12.11 -6.67
N PHE A 104 -5.30 -11.94 -6.99
CA PHE A 104 -5.74 -11.23 -8.19
C PHE A 104 -5.29 -9.76 -8.19
N GLY A 105 -5.44 -9.07 -7.06
CA GLY A 105 -4.95 -7.71 -6.88
C GLY A 105 -3.43 -7.59 -7.00
N GLN A 106 -2.67 -8.55 -6.45
CA GLN A 106 -1.21 -8.58 -6.60
C GLN A 106 -0.80 -8.84 -8.05
N SER A 107 -1.47 -9.79 -8.72
CA SER A 107 -1.21 -10.18 -10.11
C SER A 107 -1.44 -9.03 -11.09
N THR A 108 -2.46 -8.20 -10.86
CA THR A 108 -2.78 -7.04 -11.70
C THR A 108 -2.04 -5.77 -11.27
N GLY A 109 -1.87 -5.57 -9.97
CA GLY A 109 -1.27 -4.37 -9.40
C GLY A 109 0.24 -4.29 -9.58
N MET A 110 0.98 -5.38 -9.36
CA MET A 110 2.46 -5.34 -9.49
C MET A 110 2.90 -4.96 -10.91
N PRO A 111 2.36 -5.54 -12.00
CA PRO A 111 2.69 -5.11 -13.36
C PRO A 111 2.27 -3.66 -13.64
N LEU A 112 1.11 -3.22 -13.14
CA LEU A 112 0.65 -1.85 -13.34
C LEU A 112 1.63 -0.82 -12.76
N VAL A 113 2.13 -1.06 -11.55
CA VAL A 113 3.13 -0.19 -10.91
C VAL A 113 4.47 -0.27 -11.64
N GLY A 114 4.90 -1.46 -12.06
CA GLY A 114 6.13 -1.65 -12.85
C GLY A 114 6.08 -0.98 -14.22
N SER A 115 4.94 -1.04 -14.90
CA SER A 115 4.70 -0.33 -16.16
C SER A 115 4.66 1.18 -15.96
N ALA A 116 4.03 1.68 -14.89
CA ALA A 116 4.04 3.10 -14.57
C ALA A 116 5.47 3.60 -14.30
N PHE A 117 6.26 2.88 -13.51
CA PHE A 117 7.68 3.19 -13.28
C PHE A 117 8.48 3.22 -14.59
N THR A 118 8.34 2.19 -15.42
CA THR A 118 9.02 2.13 -16.73
C THR A 118 8.59 3.28 -17.65
N ALA A 119 7.31 3.65 -17.64
CA ALA A 119 6.79 4.78 -18.40
C ALA A 119 7.37 6.11 -17.90
N PHE A 120 7.51 6.30 -16.58
CA PHE A 120 8.14 7.50 -16.03
C PHE A 120 9.62 7.59 -16.38
N VAL A 121 10.37 6.48 -16.28
CA VAL A 121 11.77 6.42 -16.75
C VAL A 121 11.88 6.81 -18.22
N ALA A 122 11.03 6.25 -19.09
CA ALA A 122 11.02 6.58 -20.52
C ALA A 122 10.68 8.06 -20.78
N SER A 123 9.73 8.61 -20.02
CA SER A 123 9.32 10.02 -20.13
C SER A 123 10.43 11.01 -19.74
N LEU A 124 11.30 10.62 -18.81
CA LEU A 124 12.39 11.46 -18.29
C LEU A 124 13.68 11.31 -19.09
N SER A 125 13.95 10.12 -19.63
CA SER A 125 15.22 9.81 -20.32
C SER A 125 15.22 10.12 -21.80
N SER A 126 14.09 10.50 -22.42
CA SER A 126 13.92 10.67 -23.88
C SER A 126 14.31 9.43 -24.73
N LEU A 127 14.68 8.33 -24.08
CA LEU A 127 15.05 7.07 -24.70
C LEU A 127 13.79 6.24 -25.00
N PRO A 128 13.78 5.44 -26.09
CA PRO A 128 12.70 4.50 -26.34
C PRO A 128 12.52 3.53 -25.15
N THR A 129 11.27 3.15 -24.88
CA THR A 129 10.81 2.24 -23.81
C THR A 129 11.50 0.87 -23.76
N ARG A 130 12.36 0.55 -24.75
CA ARG A 130 13.15 -0.69 -24.87
C ARG A 130 14.66 -0.50 -24.66
N SER A 131 15.11 0.66 -24.17
CA SER A 131 16.52 0.85 -23.83
C SER A 131 16.89 0.06 -22.57
N ASP A 132 18.12 -0.46 -22.57
CA ASP A 132 18.67 -1.25 -21.47
C ASP A 132 18.73 -0.39 -20.20
N MET A 133 17.94 -0.74 -19.17
CA MET A 133 17.82 0.05 -17.92
C MET A 133 19.17 0.23 -17.22
N SER A 134 20.15 -0.64 -17.51
CA SER A 134 21.53 -0.54 -17.05
C SER A 134 22.28 0.70 -17.55
N ARG A 135 21.77 1.38 -18.59
CA ARG A 135 22.35 2.59 -19.18
C ARG A 135 21.67 3.88 -18.75
N VAL A 136 20.56 3.78 -18.03
CA VAL A 136 19.84 4.96 -17.53
C VAL A 136 20.62 5.54 -16.35
N PRO A 137 20.96 6.83 -16.37
CA PRO A 137 21.74 7.42 -15.30
C PRO A 137 20.96 7.44 -13.97
N PRO A 138 21.63 7.28 -12.81
CA PRO A 138 20.96 7.02 -11.53
C PRO A 138 20.00 8.11 -11.06
N ASP A 139 20.27 9.36 -11.42
CA ASP A 139 19.43 10.54 -11.16
C ASP A 139 18.04 10.40 -11.80
N LEU A 140 17.95 9.86 -13.02
CA LEU A 140 16.67 9.64 -13.69
C LEU A 140 15.88 8.48 -13.07
N LEU A 141 16.58 7.45 -12.57
CA LEU A 141 15.94 6.35 -11.85
C LEU A 141 15.36 6.82 -10.51
N VAL A 142 16.08 7.69 -9.79
CA VAL A 142 15.59 8.30 -8.55
C VAL A 142 14.41 9.23 -8.84
N ALA A 143 14.46 10.05 -9.89
CA ALA A 143 13.33 10.90 -10.29
C ALA A 143 12.10 10.10 -10.73
N ALA A 144 12.28 8.97 -11.44
CA ALA A 144 11.19 8.07 -11.78
C ALA A 144 10.62 7.37 -10.54
N PHE A 145 11.48 7.00 -9.58
CA PHE A 145 11.06 6.42 -8.31
C PHE A 145 10.20 7.40 -7.51
N ASP A 146 10.61 8.67 -7.44
CA ASP A 146 9.83 9.76 -6.84
C ASP A 146 8.43 9.90 -7.47
N ARG A 147 8.36 9.93 -8.81
CA ARG A 147 7.09 9.97 -9.58
C ARG A 147 6.22 8.74 -9.31
N THR A 148 6.81 7.56 -9.22
CA THR A 148 6.08 6.33 -8.89
C THR A 148 5.54 6.36 -7.46
N ASN A 149 6.31 6.85 -6.49
CA ASN A 149 5.83 6.99 -5.11
C ASN A 149 4.68 7.99 -5.01
N LEU A 150 4.75 9.11 -5.73
CA LEU A 150 3.63 10.06 -5.83
C LEU A 150 2.40 9.41 -6.47
N PHE A 151 2.58 8.65 -7.55
CA PHE A 151 1.51 7.89 -8.19
C PHE A 151 0.86 6.90 -7.22
N LEU A 152 1.66 6.16 -6.44
CA LEU A 152 1.18 5.24 -5.41
C LEU A 152 0.45 5.96 -4.29
N PHE A 153 0.96 7.11 -3.83
CA PHE A 153 0.29 7.96 -2.86
C PHE A 153 -1.11 8.37 -3.35
N LEU A 154 -1.21 8.88 -4.58
CA LEU A 154 -2.49 9.28 -5.18
C LEU A 154 -3.44 8.09 -5.35
N LEU A 155 -2.93 6.93 -5.73
CA LEU A 155 -3.72 5.70 -5.87
C LEU A 155 -4.29 5.25 -4.52
N VAL A 156 -3.48 5.25 -3.46
CA VAL A 156 -3.93 4.91 -2.11
C VAL A 156 -4.94 5.95 -1.60
N MET A 157 -4.70 7.24 -1.83
CA MET A 157 -5.65 8.30 -1.48
C MET A 157 -6.97 8.16 -2.23
N ALA A 158 -6.95 7.83 -3.52
CA ALA A 158 -8.15 7.56 -4.30
C ALA A 158 -8.92 6.35 -3.74
N ALA A 159 -8.22 5.29 -3.33
CA ALA A 159 -8.84 4.13 -2.69
C ALA A 159 -9.48 4.49 -1.33
N ILE A 160 -8.83 5.35 -0.53
CA ILE A 160 -9.41 5.87 0.72
C ILE A 160 -10.66 6.71 0.44
N CYS A 161 -10.61 7.62 -0.54
CA CYS A 161 -11.76 8.43 -0.95
C CYS A 161 -12.92 7.57 -1.43
N LEU A 162 -12.65 6.53 -2.23
CA LEU A 162 -13.66 5.59 -2.69
C LEU A 162 -14.28 4.83 -1.52
N ALA A 163 -13.46 4.33 -0.58
CA ALA A 163 -13.96 3.66 0.62
C ALA A 163 -14.83 4.59 1.48
N ALA A 164 -14.43 5.87 1.63
CA ALA A 164 -15.20 6.88 2.34
C ALA A 164 -16.52 7.22 1.62
N LEU A 165 -16.51 7.29 0.28
CA LEU A 165 -17.70 7.53 -0.54
C LEU A 165 -18.70 6.38 -0.43
N VAL A 166 -18.23 5.14 -0.57
CA VAL A 166 -19.07 3.95 -0.39
C VAL A 166 -19.65 3.94 1.02
N TRP A 167 -18.84 4.20 2.03
CA TRP A 167 -19.33 4.29 3.40
C TRP A 167 -20.38 5.39 3.59
N TRP A 168 -20.23 6.54 2.92
CA TRP A 168 -21.20 7.62 2.97
C TRP A 168 -22.53 7.25 2.30
N LEU A 169 -22.48 6.57 1.15
CA LEU A 169 -23.65 6.09 0.43
C LEU A 169 -24.40 4.98 1.21
N ASP A 170 -23.67 4.12 1.89
CA ASP A 170 -24.22 3.03 2.71
C ASP A 170 -24.76 3.50 4.07
N ARG A 171 -24.65 4.80 4.43
CA ARG A 171 -25.26 5.29 5.66
C ARG A 171 -26.80 5.26 5.52
N PRO A 172 -27.52 4.55 6.40
CA PRO A 172 -28.98 4.61 6.44
C PRO A 172 -29.41 6.03 6.86
N GLY A 173 -29.77 6.86 5.88
CA GLY A 173 -30.16 8.25 6.12
C GLY A 173 -30.55 9.08 4.88
N ALA A 174 -30.73 8.47 3.71
CA ALA A 174 -31.18 9.16 2.50
C ALA A 174 -32.64 8.88 2.11
N SER A 175 -33.36 8.01 2.84
CA SER A 175 -34.76 7.67 2.57
C SER A 175 -35.79 8.38 3.47
N ASP A 176 -35.36 9.16 4.46
CA ASP A 176 -36.25 9.93 5.36
C ASP A 176 -35.74 11.37 5.49
N ARG A 177 -35.91 12.17 4.44
CA ARG A 177 -36.02 13.62 4.61
C ARG A 177 -37.45 14.02 4.20
N PRO A 178 -38.13 14.84 5.02
CA PRO A 178 -39.55 15.16 4.86
C PRO A 178 -39.85 15.90 3.56
#